data_AF-A0A947S2A0-F1
#
_entry.id   AF-A0A947S2A0-F1
#
_cell.length_a   1.000
_cell.length_b   1.000
_cell.length_c   1.000
_cell.angle_alpha   90.00
_cell.angle_beta   90.00
_cell.angle_gamma   90.00
#
_symmetry.space_group_name_H-M   'P 1'
#
loop_
_entity.id
_entity.type
_entity.pdbx_description
1 polymer ?
#
loop_
_entity_poly.entity_id
_entity_poly.type
_entity_poly.pdbx_seq_one_letter_code
_entity_poly.pdbx_strand_id
1 'polypeptide(L)'
;MNPKFAEDKIYHIYNRGTEKRKIFMDDKDYLRFIHDLFEFNDKSRVPNTNYYFDPETMTIEFRYLKNSKAEKKPRKLLVEILMFTLMPNHFHLLLKQKTENGISKFIQKL
;
A
#
# COMPACT_ATOMS: atom_id res chain seq x y z
N MET A 1 -11.57 12.26 -20.29
CA MET A 1 -11.53 13.18 -19.14
C MET A 1 -11.18 12.33 -17.92
N ASN A 2 -10.03 12.53 -17.28
CA ASN A 2 -9.70 11.77 -16.07
C ASN A 2 -10.61 12.24 -14.94
N PRO A 3 -11.35 11.35 -14.27
CA PRO A 3 -12.24 11.75 -13.19
C PRO A 3 -11.42 12.41 -12.07
N LYS A 4 -11.86 13.59 -11.64
CA LYS A 4 -11.26 14.28 -10.50
C LYS A 4 -11.79 13.67 -9.21
N PHE A 5 -10.90 13.20 -8.34
CA PHE A 5 -11.28 12.75 -7.00
C PHE A 5 -11.57 13.96 -6.12
N ALA A 6 -12.68 13.93 -5.39
CA ALA A 6 -13.09 14.96 -4.44
C ALA A 6 -12.87 14.48 -3.00
N GLU A 7 -12.55 15.41 -2.10
CA GLU A 7 -12.43 15.12 -0.67
C GLU A 7 -13.75 14.60 -0.08
N ASP A 8 -13.64 13.74 0.93
CA ASP A 8 -14.73 13.07 1.62
C ASP A 8 -15.66 12.20 0.76
N LYS A 9 -15.35 12.02 -0.53
CA LYS A 9 -16.05 11.07 -1.40
C LYS A 9 -15.39 9.70 -1.38
N ILE A 10 -16.22 8.69 -1.59
CA ILE A 10 -15.86 7.27 -1.58
C ILE A 10 -15.73 6.78 -3.02
N TYR A 11 -14.69 6.01 -3.29
CA TYR A 11 -14.38 5.47 -4.61
C TYR A 11 -14.00 4.00 -4.50
N HIS A 12 -14.49 3.21 -5.45
CA HIS A 12 -14.03 1.84 -5.68
C HIS A 12 -12.84 1.89 -6.65
N ILE A 13 -11.67 1.52 -6.15
CA ILE A 13 -10.43 1.46 -6.92
C ILE A 13 -10.11 -0.01 -7.17
N TYR A 14 -9.69 -0.32 -8.39
CA TYR A 14 -9.37 -1.67 -8.82
C TYR A 14 -8.15 -1.64 -9.74
N ASN A 15 -7.25 -2.60 -9.55
CA ASN A 15 -6.16 -2.86 -10.47
C ASN A 15 -6.00 -4.36 -10.67
N ARG A 16 -5.63 -4.77 -11.89
CA ARG A 16 -5.46 -6.17 -12.31
C ARG A 16 -4.15 -6.31 -13.06
N GLY A 17 -3.49 -7.45 -12.86
CA GLY A 17 -2.27 -7.79 -13.58
C GLY A 17 -2.46 -7.73 -15.09
N THR A 18 -1.48 -7.16 -15.79
CA THR A 18 -1.41 -7.16 -17.26
C THR A 18 -1.55 -8.58 -17.78
N GLU A 19 -2.38 -8.76 -18.82
CA GLU A 19 -2.72 -10.08 -19.38
C GLU A 19 -3.35 -11.05 -18.36
N LYS A 20 -3.99 -10.53 -17.30
CA LYS A 20 -4.62 -11.30 -16.22
C LYS A 20 -3.63 -12.19 -15.44
N ARG A 21 -2.33 -11.90 -15.53
CA ARG A 21 -1.29 -12.61 -14.78
C ARG A 21 -1.50 -12.46 -13.28
N LYS A 22 -1.08 -13.48 -12.53
CA LYS A 22 -1.08 -13.43 -11.07
C LYS A 22 -0.15 -12.30 -10.60
N ILE A 23 -0.62 -11.53 -9.63
CA ILE A 23 0.14 -10.48 -8.93
C ILE A 23 0.45 -10.88 -7.49
N PHE A 24 -0.22 -11.91 -6.97
CA PHE A 24 0.11 -12.59 -5.72
C PHE A 24 0.40 -14.06 -6.02
N MET A 25 1.65 -14.49 -5.81
CA MET A 25 2.14 -15.82 -6.13
C MET A 25 2.11 -16.73 -4.90
N ASP A 26 2.36 -16.17 -3.72
CA ASP A 26 2.33 -16.86 -2.44
C ASP A 26 1.74 -15.98 -1.32
N ASP A 27 1.60 -16.55 -0.12
CA ASP A 27 1.03 -15.85 1.04
C ASP A 27 1.87 -14.64 1.49
N LYS A 28 3.18 -14.63 1.20
CA LYS A 28 4.06 -13.51 1.55
C LYS A 28 3.71 -12.27 0.72
N ASP A 29 3.33 -12.45 -0.54
CA ASP A 29 2.88 -11.34 -1.39
C ASP A 29 1.59 -10.70 -0.84
N TYR A 30 0.64 -11.49 -0.35
CA TYR A 30 -0.58 -10.96 0.28
C TYR A 30 -0.27 -10.19 1.56
N LEU A 31 0.59 -10.75 2.43
CA LEU A 31 1.01 -10.08 3.67
C LEU A 31 1.76 -8.78 3.38
N ARG A 32 2.62 -8.78 2.35
CA ARG A 32 3.33 -7.60 1.88
C ARG A 32 2.35 -6.51 1.43
N PHE A 33 1.34 -6.88 0.65
CA PHE A 33 0.33 -5.93 0.19
C PHE A 33 -0.47 -5.33 1.35
N ILE A 34 -0.86 -6.13 2.35
CA ILE A 34 -1.56 -5.64 3.55
C ILE A 34 -0.69 -4.68 4.35
N HIS A 35 0.60 -5.00 4.52
CA HIS A 35 1.57 -4.09 5.12
C HIS A 35 1.63 -2.76 4.35
N ASP A 36 1.65 -2.81 3.02
CA ASP A 36 1.75 -1.64 2.16
C ASP A 36 0.51 -0.75 2.18
N LEU A 37 -0.68 -1.33 2.33
CA LEU A 37 -1.90 -0.56 2.61
C LEU A 37 -1.76 0.32 3.85
N PHE A 38 -1.06 -0.17 4.90
CA PHE A 38 -0.82 0.59 6.12
C PHE A 38 0.33 1.59 5.96
N GLU A 39 1.47 1.13 5.45
CA GLU A 39 2.72 1.89 5.43
C GLU A 39 2.65 3.03 4.41
N PHE A 40 2.07 2.79 3.23
CA PHE A 40 1.99 3.79 2.18
C PHE A 40 0.87 4.83 2.38
N ASN A 41 -0.07 4.59 3.30
CA ASN A 41 -1.12 5.54 3.65
C ASN A 41 -0.63 6.66 4.60
N ASP A 42 0.37 7.40 4.17
CA ASP A 42 0.90 8.58 4.85
C ASP A 42 1.43 9.60 3.82
N LYS A 43 1.20 10.89 4.07
CA LYS A 43 1.83 11.98 3.32
C LYS A 43 3.35 11.99 3.46
N SER A 44 3.88 11.52 4.59
CA SER A 44 5.32 11.43 4.80
C SER A 44 5.96 10.36 3.90
N ARG A 45 7.26 10.54 3.65
CA ARG A 45 8.05 9.53 2.93
C ARG A 45 8.17 8.30 3.82
N VAL A 46 7.94 7.14 3.21
CA VAL A 46 8.18 5.85 3.85
C VAL A 46 9.66 5.53 3.68
N PRO A 47 10.45 5.48 4.76
CA PRO A 47 11.84 5.08 4.66
C PRO A 47 11.92 3.61 4.23
N ASN A 48 12.66 3.32 3.16
CA ASN A 48 12.88 1.96 2.66
C ASN A 48 13.87 1.15 3.55
N THR A 49 13.92 1.44 4.85
CA THR A 49 15.00 1.03 5.75
C THR A 49 14.80 -0.35 6.38
N ASN A 50 13.64 -0.96 6.16
CA ASN A 50 13.26 -2.23 6.80
C ASN A 50 13.38 -3.43 5.86
N TYR A 51 13.83 -3.23 4.62
CA TYR A 51 14.17 -4.31 3.71
C TYR A 51 15.69 -4.39 3.61
N TYR A 52 16.25 -5.58 3.83
CA TYR A 52 17.64 -5.85 3.52
C TYR A 52 17.70 -6.98 2.49
N PHE A 53 18.66 -6.86 1.59
CA PHE A 53 18.98 -7.93 0.67
C PHE A 53 19.82 -8.95 1.44
N ASP A 54 19.33 -10.17 1.56
CA ASP A 54 20.09 -11.30 2.07
C ASP A 54 20.93 -11.88 0.93
N PRO A 55 22.26 -11.69 0.93
CA PRO A 55 23.13 -12.18 -0.13
C PRO A 55 23.29 -13.71 -0.13
N GLU A 56 22.96 -14.41 0.96
CA GLU A 56 23.06 -15.87 1.04
C GLU A 56 21.87 -16.54 0.36
N THR A 57 20.66 -16.04 0.61
CA THR A 57 19.43 -16.56 -0.01
C THR A 57 19.08 -15.84 -1.32
N MET A 58 19.77 -14.73 -1.65
CA MET A 58 19.41 -13.80 -2.72
C MET A 58 17.97 -13.28 -2.62
N THR A 59 17.43 -13.18 -1.40
CA THR A 59 16.07 -12.71 -1.15
C THR A 59 16.04 -11.34 -0.49
N ILE A 60 14.92 -10.63 -0.64
CA ILE A 60 14.67 -9.39 0.09
C ILE A 60 13.90 -9.77 1.35
N GLU A 61 14.57 -9.66 2.51
CA GLU A 61 13.97 -9.98 3.79
C GLU A 61 13.54 -8.73 4.54
N PHE A 62 12.39 -8.84 5.20
CA PHE A 62 11.91 -7.81 6.09
C PHE A 62 12.65 -7.90 7.42
N ARG A 63 13.34 -6.83 7.81
CA ARG A 63 13.72 -6.63 9.20
C ARG A 63 12.43 -6.47 10.00
N TYR A 64 11.95 -7.55 10.59
CA TYR A 64 11.05 -7.46 11.72
C TYR A 64 11.69 -6.51 12.72
N LEU A 65 11.05 -5.35 12.92
CA LEU A 65 11.51 -4.29 13.80
C LEU A 65 11.51 -4.79 15.26
N LYS A 66 12.50 -5.59 15.65
CA LYS A 66 13.05 -5.52 17.00
C LYS A 66 13.74 -4.14 17.07
N ASN A 67 13.08 -3.21 17.74
CA ASN A 67 13.53 -1.85 18.04
C ASN A 67 13.23 -0.79 16.97
N SER A 68 12.04 -0.20 17.04
CA SER A 68 11.93 1.25 16.82
C SER A 68 11.36 1.90 18.09
N LYS A 69 12.26 2.18 19.04
CA LYS A 69 12.01 3.16 20.12
C LYS A 69 11.89 4.60 19.58
N ALA A 70 11.77 4.78 18.27
CA ALA A 70 11.53 6.07 17.65
C ALA A 70 10.04 6.40 17.82
N GLU A 71 9.74 7.51 18.47
CA GLU A 71 8.39 8.05 18.55
C GLU A 71 7.82 8.17 17.13
N LYS A 72 6.87 7.29 16.78
CA LYS A 72 6.17 7.40 15.50
C LYS A 72 5.32 8.67 15.57
N LYS A 73 5.74 9.71 14.85
CA LYS A 73 4.93 10.91 14.64
C LYS A 73 3.52 10.51 14.17
N PRO A 74 2.47 11.25 14.54
CA PRO A 74 1.13 10.94 14.09
C PRO A 74 1.07 10.94 12.55
N ARG A 75 0.53 9.85 11.99
CA ARG A 75 0.44 9.67 10.54
C ARG A 75 -0.53 10.68 9.93
N LYS A 76 -0.16 11.23 8.78
CA LYS A 76 -1.04 12.13 8.01
C LYS A 76 -1.65 11.33 6.86
N LEU A 77 -2.76 10.64 7.15
CA LEU A 77 -3.40 9.72 6.21
C LEU A 77 -3.82 10.43 4.90
N LEU A 78 -3.56 9.77 3.77
CA LEU A 78 -3.97 10.22 2.43
C LEU A 78 -5.42 9.84 2.12
N VAL A 79 -5.80 8.65 2.58
CA VAL A 79 -7.11 8.04 2.37
C VAL A 79 -7.57 7.34 3.64
N GLU A 80 -8.86 7.07 3.71
CA GLU A 80 -9.45 6.14 4.66
C GLU A 80 -9.84 4.88 3.90
N ILE A 81 -9.27 3.74 4.30
CA ILE A 81 -9.50 2.43 3.67
C ILE A 81 -10.72 1.82 4.38
N LEU A 82 -11.84 1.74 3.67
CA LEU A 82 -13.07 1.19 4.20
C LEU A 82 -13.11 -0.33 4.06
N MET A 83 -12.66 -0.82 2.91
CA MET A 83 -12.65 -2.25 2.58
C MET A 83 -11.51 -2.56 1.59
N PHE A 84 -11.02 -3.80 1.61
CA PHE A 84 -10.14 -4.34 0.58
C PHE A 84 -10.46 -5.81 0.28
N THR A 85 -10.14 -6.25 -0.94
CA THR A 85 -10.21 -7.65 -1.35
C THR A 85 -9.02 -7.95 -2.25
N LEU A 86 -8.30 -9.03 -1.95
CA LEU A 86 -7.12 -9.46 -2.68
C LEU A 86 -7.42 -10.78 -3.38
N MET A 87 -7.27 -10.79 -4.71
CA MET A 87 -7.47 -11.95 -5.56
C MET A 87 -6.16 -12.24 -6.30
N PRO A 88 -5.87 -13.49 -6.69
CA PRO A 88 -4.57 -13.85 -7.24
C PRO A 88 -4.04 -12.95 -8.37
N ASN A 89 -4.92 -12.38 -9.21
CA ASN A 89 -4.55 -11.51 -10.33
C ASN A 89 -5.08 -10.07 -10.23
N HIS A 90 -5.76 -9.67 -9.15
CA HIS A 90 -6.28 -8.32 -9.00
C HIS A 90 -6.63 -7.97 -7.56
N PHE A 91 -6.82 -6.69 -7.27
CA PHE A 91 -7.33 -6.24 -5.99
C PHE A 91 -8.43 -5.20 -6.15
N HIS A 92 -9.25 -5.07 -5.12
CA HIS A 92 -10.28 -4.06 -5.00
C HIS A 92 -10.10 -3.31 -3.68
N LEU A 93 -10.19 -1.99 -3.72
CA LEU A 93 -10.14 -1.10 -2.55
C LEU A 93 -11.36 -0.18 -2.56
N LEU A 94 -11.99 -0.01 -1.40
CA LEU A 94 -13.00 1.02 -1.20
C LEU A 94 -12.38 2.14 -0.35
N LEU A 95 -12.10 3.27 -0.98
CA LEU A 95 -11.31 4.35 -0.40
C LEU A 95 -12.13 5.63 -0.29
N LYS A 96 -12.07 6.29 0.87
CA LYS A 96 -12.53 7.67 1.04
C LYS A 96 -11.34 8.62 0.95
N GLN A 97 -11.40 9.62 0.08
CA GLN A 97 -10.31 10.60 -0.04
C GLN A 97 -10.28 11.54 1.18
N LYS A 98 -9.16 11.59 1.90
CA LYS A 98 -9.01 12.44 3.10
C LYS A 98 -8.34 13.77 2.82
N THR A 99 -7.59 13.87 1.74
CA THR A 99 -6.81 15.06 1.38
C THR A 99 -6.76 15.23 -0.12
N GLU A 100 -6.55 16.45 -0.60
CA GLU A 100 -6.38 16.75 -2.03
C GLU A 100 -5.38 15.81 -2.72
N ASN A 101 -5.84 15.17 -3.81
CA ASN A 101 -5.10 14.16 -4.58
C ASN A 101 -4.62 12.95 -3.73
N GLY A 102 -5.29 12.68 -2.60
CA GLY A 102 -4.92 11.64 -1.65
C GLY A 102 -4.98 10.24 -2.26
N ILE A 103 -6.06 9.93 -3.01
CA ILE A 103 -6.18 8.61 -3.66
C ILE A 103 -5.08 8.42 -4.70
N SER A 104 -4.84 9.42 -5.56
CA SER A 104 -3.79 9.34 -6.58
C SER A 104 -2.40 9.13 -5.97
N LYS A 105 -2.06 9.88 -4.91
CA LYS A 105 -0.77 9.72 -4.20
C LYS A 105 -0.67 8.36 -3.50
N PHE A 106 -1.76 7.89 -2.91
CA PHE A 106 -1.79 6.59 -2.25
C PHE A 106 -1.57 5.44 -3.25
N ILE A 107 -2.31 5.44 -4.37
CA ILE A 107 -2.17 4.43 -5.42
C ILE A 107 -0.82 4.52 -6.14
N GLN A 108 -0.19 5.70 -6.24
CA GLN A 108 1.15 5.82 -6.79
C GLN A 108 2.23 5.18 -5.90
N LYS A 109 2.01 5.13 -4.58
CA LYS A 109 2.93 4.50 -3.63
C LYS A 109 2.73 2.98 -3.54
N LEU A 110 1.51 2.50 -3.82
CA LEU A 110 1.07 1.11 -3.74
C LEU A 110 1.43 0.30 -4.99
#